data_AF-A0A537UUX9-F1
#
_entry.id   AF-A0A537UUX9-F1
#
_cell.length_a   1.000
_cell.length_b   1.000
_cell.length_c   1.000
_cell.angle_alpha   90.00
_cell.angle_beta   90.00
_cell.angle_gamma   90.00
#
_symmetry.space_group_name_H-M   'P 1'
#
loop_
_entity.id
_entity.type
_entity.pdbx_description
1 polymer ?
#
loop_
_entity_poly.entity_id
_entity_poly.type
_entity_poly.pdbx_seq_one_letter_code
_entity_poly.pdbx_strand_id
1 'polypeptide(L)'
;MTDAPKHPISPDPANELARDHSPIDPRDFRNALGTFATGVTIITAAAADGKPHGLTCNSFASVSLNPPLVLWSLGIFSQGMSVFQDASHFAVNVLGASQQALASKFAKSSEDKFAGVQWTPGLGNAPILADSVANFQCRAANRYYGGDHVIFLGAVEAYAYNRREPLLFAHSSYGRFLAADDTLLTRKP
;
A
#
# COMPACT_ATOMS: atom_id res chain seq x y z
N MET A 1 24.10 -32.62 36.58
CA MET A 1 24.45 -31.79 35.41
C MET A 1 23.27 -31.86 34.46
N THR A 2 22.36 -30.90 34.55
CA THR A 2 21.22 -30.74 33.65
C THR A 2 21.42 -29.42 32.94
N ASP A 3 21.74 -29.50 31.65
CA ASP A 3 21.90 -28.35 30.76
C ASP A 3 20.57 -27.61 30.65
N ALA A 4 20.54 -26.40 31.20
CA ALA A 4 19.52 -25.42 30.85
C ALA A 4 19.77 -24.95 29.41
N PRO A 5 18.74 -24.79 28.57
CA PRO A 5 18.92 -24.24 27.24
C PRO A 5 19.39 -22.78 27.36
N LYS A 6 20.68 -22.54 27.09
CA LYS A 6 21.25 -21.22 26.81
C LYS A 6 20.84 -20.80 25.40
N HIS A 7 19.59 -20.37 25.24
CA HIS A 7 19.25 -19.47 24.14
C HIS A 7 19.09 -18.08 24.72
N PRO A 8 19.94 -17.11 24.34
CA PRO A 8 19.69 -15.72 24.72
C PRO A 8 18.33 -15.35 24.12
N ILE A 9 17.44 -14.82 24.95
CA ILE A 9 16.24 -14.12 24.50
C ILE A 9 16.78 -12.92 23.72
N SER A 10 16.94 -13.06 22.41
CA SER A 10 17.20 -11.91 21.55
C SER A 10 16.03 -10.94 21.77
N PRO A 11 16.29 -9.64 21.98
CA PRO A 11 15.21 -8.66 21.99
C PRO A 11 14.40 -8.86 20.71
N ASP A 12 13.07 -8.88 20.85
CA ASP A 12 12.16 -8.92 19.71
C ASP A 12 12.53 -7.75 18.79
N PRO A 13 12.94 -7.98 17.53
CA PRO A 13 13.31 -6.90 16.62
C PRO A 13 12.19 -5.88 16.43
N ALA A 14 10.92 -6.27 16.65
CA ALA A 14 9.81 -5.33 16.69
C ALA A 14 9.94 -4.29 17.83
N ASN A 15 10.50 -4.67 18.99
CA ASN A 15 10.73 -3.78 20.13
C ASN A 15 11.95 -2.86 19.95
N GLU A 16 12.94 -3.25 19.13
CA GLU A 16 14.12 -2.43 18.84
C GLU A 16 13.78 -1.30 17.86
N LEU A 17 12.95 -1.60 16.84
CA LEU A 17 12.49 -0.64 15.84
C LEU A 17 11.36 0.28 16.33
N ALA A 18 10.71 -0.03 17.45
CA ALA A 18 9.64 0.79 18.03
C ALA A 18 10.13 1.98 18.87
N ARG A 19 11.43 2.09 19.14
CA ARG A 19 11.99 3.15 20.02
C ARG A 19 12.23 4.44 19.23
N ASP A 20 11.45 5.48 19.58
CA ASP A 20 11.50 6.82 18.99
C ASP A 20 12.67 7.66 19.55
N HIS A 21 13.91 7.25 19.22
CA HIS A 21 15.15 7.95 19.58
C HIS A 21 16.06 8.19 18.37
N SER A 22 15.50 8.19 17.15
CA SER A 22 16.30 8.44 15.95
C SER A 22 16.86 9.87 15.98
N PRO A 23 18.17 10.07 15.72
CA PRO A 23 18.73 11.40 15.56
C PRO A 23 18.33 12.06 14.23
N ILE A 24 17.64 11.33 13.35
CA ILE A 24 17.19 11.80 12.03
C ILE A 24 15.92 12.63 12.20
N ASP A 25 15.91 13.85 11.65
CA ASP A 25 14.70 14.68 11.62
C ASP A 25 13.59 14.00 10.77
N PRO A 26 12.41 13.72 11.35
CA PRO A 26 11.35 13.00 10.63
C PRO A 26 10.78 13.75 9.42
N ARG A 27 10.82 15.09 9.41
CA ARG A 27 10.30 15.89 8.30
C ARG A 27 11.28 15.88 7.15
N ASP A 28 12.57 16.06 7.43
CA ASP A 28 13.64 15.97 6.44
C ASP A 28 13.69 14.58 5.81
N PHE A 29 13.63 13.52 6.62
CA PHE A 29 13.58 12.15 6.13
C PHE A 29 12.35 11.88 5.24
N ARG A 30 11.17 12.38 5.63
CA ARG A 30 9.96 12.29 4.80
C ARG A 30 10.13 13.01 3.46
N ASN A 31 10.76 14.18 3.45
CA ASN A 31 11.03 14.92 2.21
C ASN A 31 11.98 14.13 1.30
N ALA A 32 13.02 13.53 1.87
CA ALA A 32 13.94 12.65 1.14
C ALA A 32 13.22 11.43 0.53
N LEU A 33 12.37 10.74 1.31
CA LEU A 33 11.54 9.64 0.80
C LEU A 33 10.59 10.09 -0.31
N GLY A 34 10.05 11.31 -0.22
CA GLY A 34 9.17 11.90 -1.23
C GLY A 34 9.84 12.14 -2.59
N THR A 35 11.16 12.02 -2.71
CA THR A 35 11.86 12.08 -4.00
C THR A 35 11.71 10.80 -4.82
N PHE A 36 11.42 9.67 -4.18
CA PHE A 36 11.12 8.43 -4.87
C PHE A 36 9.67 8.45 -5.36
N ALA A 37 9.49 8.72 -6.65
CA ALA A 37 8.17 8.77 -7.26
C ALA A 37 7.48 7.41 -7.26
N THR A 38 6.21 7.37 -6.91
CA THR A 38 5.40 6.16 -6.88
C THR A 38 4.12 6.32 -7.69
N GLY A 39 3.49 5.20 -8.05
CA GLY A 39 2.06 5.20 -8.34
C GLY A 39 1.23 5.48 -7.07
N VAL A 40 -0.07 5.73 -7.25
CA VAL A 40 -1.03 5.86 -6.15
C VAL A 40 -2.01 4.69 -6.19
N THR A 41 -2.23 4.08 -5.04
CA THR A 41 -3.20 2.98 -4.89
C THR A 41 -4.26 3.31 -3.85
N ILE A 42 -5.41 2.65 -3.94
CA ILE A 42 -6.33 2.50 -2.80
C ILE A 42 -6.37 1.03 -2.44
N ILE A 43 -6.00 0.73 -1.20
CA ILE A 43 -6.13 -0.61 -0.64
C ILE A 43 -7.52 -0.73 -0.05
N THR A 44 -8.23 -1.80 -0.39
CA THR A 44 -9.60 -2.04 0.07
C THR A 44 -9.74 -3.43 0.68
N ALA A 45 -10.65 -3.55 1.64
CA ALA A 45 -11.03 -4.81 2.26
C ALA A 45 -12.48 -4.71 2.75
N ALA A 46 -13.10 -5.85 3.05
CA ALA A 46 -14.37 -5.88 3.77
C ALA A 46 -14.12 -6.10 5.26
N ALA A 47 -14.82 -5.35 6.10
CA ALA A 47 -14.90 -5.62 7.54
C ALA A 47 -15.72 -6.89 7.80
N ALA A 48 -15.67 -7.41 9.03
CA ALA A 48 -16.40 -8.62 9.42
C ALA A 48 -17.93 -8.50 9.24
N ASP A 49 -18.49 -7.29 9.33
CA ASP A 49 -19.89 -6.99 9.06
C ASP A 49 -20.20 -6.76 7.57
N GLY A 50 -19.22 -6.98 6.69
CA GLY A 50 -19.32 -6.80 5.25
C GLY A 50 -19.16 -5.36 4.77
N LYS A 51 -18.98 -4.37 5.67
CA LYS A 51 -18.81 -2.97 5.26
C LYS A 51 -17.49 -2.77 4.50
N PRO A 52 -17.51 -1.99 3.40
CA PRO A 52 -16.30 -1.71 2.65
C PRO A 52 -15.38 -0.75 3.41
N HIS A 53 -14.09 -1.07 3.42
CA HIS A 53 -13.04 -0.22 3.96
C HIS A 53 -11.99 0.06 2.90
N GLY A 54 -11.37 1.24 2.97
CA GLY A 54 -10.24 1.55 2.12
C GLY A 54 -9.44 2.78 2.54
N LEU A 55 -8.20 2.81 2.08
CA LEU A 55 -7.30 3.96 2.25
C LEU A 55 -6.38 4.14 1.04
N THR A 56 -5.98 5.38 0.81
CA THR A 56 -4.95 5.69 -0.16
C THR A 56 -3.59 5.29 0.37
N CYS A 57 -2.81 4.60 -0.47
CA CYS A 57 -1.51 4.04 -0.13
C CYS A 57 -0.55 4.25 -1.30
N ASN A 58 0.69 4.65 -0.99
CA ASN A 58 1.76 4.76 -1.96
C ASN A 58 3.02 3.96 -1.57
N SER A 59 2.94 3.13 -0.51
CA SER A 59 3.99 2.19 -0.09
C SER A 59 3.88 0.82 -0.79
N PHE A 60 3.01 0.70 -1.79
CA PHE A 60 2.83 -0.52 -2.55
C PHE A 60 4.08 -0.89 -3.37
N ALA A 61 4.44 -2.17 -3.36
CA ALA A 61 5.49 -2.71 -4.22
C ALA A 61 5.21 -4.17 -4.63
N SER A 62 5.69 -4.56 -5.82
CA SER A 62 5.77 -5.96 -6.23
C SER A 62 6.91 -6.67 -5.48
N VAL A 63 6.69 -7.92 -5.08
CA VAL A 63 7.68 -8.70 -4.32
C VAL A 63 8.21 -9.88 -5.13
N SER A 64 7.32 -10.66 -5.73
CA SER A 64 7.69 -11.89 -6.43
C SER A 64 6.75 -12.13 -7.60
N LEU A 65 7.29 -12.70 -8.69
CA LEU A 65 6.49 -13.16 -9.83
C LEU A 65 6.03 -14.61 -9.68
N ASN A 66 6.82 -15.47 -9.02
CA ASN A 66 6.47 -16.87 -8.78
C ASN A 66 6.98 -17.34 -7.40
N PRO A 67 6.10 -17.47 -6.38
CA PRO A 67 4.66 -17.18 -6.43
C PRO A 67 4.38 -15.68 -6.59
N PRO A 68 3.21 -15.27 -7.12
CA PRO A 68 2.88 -13.86 -7.33
C PRO A 68 2.58 -13.17 -5.99
N LEU A 69 3.49 -12.29 -5.55
CA LEU A 69 3.42 -11.61 -4.25
C LEU A 69 3.55 -10.10 -4.41
N VAL A 70 2.80 -9.36 -3.59
CA VAL A 70 2.88 -7.91 -3.44
C VAL A 70 2.92 -7.53 -1.97
N LEU A 71 3.40 -6.32 -1.67
CA LEU A 71 3.35 -5.75 -0.32
C LEU A 71 2.84 -4.32 -0.31
N TRP A 72 2.44 -3.87 0.87
CA TRP A 72 2.15 -2.48 1.21
C TRP A 72 2.28 -2.29 2.73
N SER A 73 2.28 -1.04 3.20
CA SER A 73 2.45 -0.73 4.63
C SER A 73 1.37 0.20 5.16
N LEU A 74 0.93 -0.04 6.40
CA LEU A 74 -0.08 0.75 7.10
C LEU A 74 0.41 1.16 8.49
N GLY A 75 0.25 2.44 8.83
CA GLY A 75 0.60 2.95 10.16
C GLY A 75 -0.22 2.28 11.26
N ILE A 76 0.41 1.93 12.39
CA ILE A 76 -0.21 1.17 13.49
C ILE A 76 -1.45 1.84 14.10
N PHE A 77 -1.53 3.16 14.03
CA PHE A 77 -2.64 3.96 14.54
C PHE A 77 -3.73 4.24 13.49
N SER A 78 -3.67 3.62 12.32
CA SER A 78 -4.71 3.77 11.29
C SER A 78 -6.05 3.22 11.79
N GLN A 79 -7.13 3.98 11.58
CA GLN A 79 -8.50 3.56 11.89
C GLN A 79 -8.90 2.25 11.19
N GLY A 80 -8.28 1.93 10.05
CA GLY A 80 -8.54 0.69 9.31
C GLY A 80 -7.70 -0.50 9.75
N MET A 81 -6.81 -0.37 10.74
CA MET A 81 -5.82 -1.40 11.07
C MET A 81 -6.45 -2.75 11.39
N SER A 82 -7.43 -2.80 12.31
CA SER A 82 -8.12 -4.05 12.65
C SER A 82 -8.80 -4.69 11.44
N VAL A 83 -9.40 -3.89 10.56
CA VAL A 83 -10.06 -4.40 9.35
C VAL A 83 -9.09 -5.13 8.44
N PHE A 84 -7.92 -4.55 8.15
CA PHE A 84 -6.91 -5.24 7.33
C PHE A 84 -6.23 -6.39 8.08
N GLN A 85 -6.19 -6.33 9.42
CA GLN A 85 -5.70 -7.43 10.25
C GLN A 85 -6.66 -8.63 10.29
N ASP A 86 -7.96 -8.41 10.16
CA ASP A 86 -8.92 -9.50 10.26
C ASP A 86 -9.38 -9.98 8.87
N ALA A 87 -9.24 -9.15 7.84
CA ALA A 87 -9.62 -9.50 6.49
C ALA A 87 -8.78 -10.66 5.91
N SER A 88 -9.48 -11.65 5.36
CA SER A 88 -8.86 -12.76 4.63
C SER A 88 -8.28 -12.32 3.28
N HIS A 89 -8.86 -11.28 2.68
CA HIS A 89 -8.46 -10.74 1.40
C HIS A 89 -8.47 -9.21 1.42
N PHE A 90 -7.63 -8.63 0.57
CA PHE A 90 -7.65 -7.22 0.24
C PHE A 90 -7.45 -7.03 -1.26
N ALA A 91 -7.89 -5.90 -1.80
CA ALA A 91 -7.60 -5.52 -3.18
C ALA A 91 -6.71 -4.28 -3.21
N VAL A 92 -5.71 -4.29 -4.10
CA VAL A 92 -4.90 -3.12 -4.45
C VAL A 92 -5.49 -2.52 -5.71
N ASN A 93 -6.07 -1.33 -5.62
CA ASN A 93 -6.61 -0.60 -6.78
C ASN A 93 -5.62 0.49 -7.20
N VAL A 94 -4.91 0.30 -8.31
CA VAL A 94 -3.98 1.29 -8.85
C VAL A 94 -4.78 2.37 -9.57
N LEU A 95 -4.54 3.64 -9.22
CA LEU A 95 -5.35 4.75 -9.71
C LEU A 95 -4.83 5.34 -11.01
N GLY A 96 -5.77 5.80 -11.85
CA GLY A 96 -5.47 6.58 -13.04
C GLY A 96 -5.34 8.07 -12.76
N ALA A 97 -4.69 8.81 -13.65
CA ALA A 97 -4.45 10.26 -13.50
C ALA A 97 -5.74 11.07 -13.28
N SER A 98 -6.88 10.62 -13.81
CA SER A 98 -8.20 11.23 -13.60
C SER A 98 -8.78 11.00 -12.19
N GLN A 99 -8.22 10.08 -11.40
CA GLN A 99 -8.73 9.68 -10.09
C GLN A 99 -8.05 10.41 -8.92
N GLN A 100 -7.41 11.56 -9.16
CA GLN A 100 -6.79 12.39 -8.10
C GLN A 100 -7.77 12.77 -6.97
N ALA A 101 -9.03 13.09 -7.33
CA ALA A 101 -10.05 13.42 -6.34
C ALA A 101 -10.39 12.20 -5.46
N LEU A 102 -10.42 11.00 -6.06
CA LEU A 102 -10.65 9.75 -5.35
C LEU A 102 -9.49 9.43 -4.39
N ALA A 103 -8.23 9.60 -4.84
CA ALA A 103 -7.06 9.49 -3.99
C ALA A 103 -7.15 10.43 -2.77
N SER A 104 -7.45 11.70 -3.02
CA SER A 104 -7.60 12.70 -1.94
C SER A 104 -8.74 12.36 -0.97
N LYS A 105 -9.82 11.75 -1.45
CA LYS A 105 -10.95 11.30 -0.62
C LYS A 105 -10.53 10.17 0.31
N PHE A 106 -9.83 9.15 -0.21
CA PHE A 106 -9.44 7.97 0.56
C PHE A 106 -8.23 8.21 1.49
N ALA A 107 -7.44 9.26 1.27
CA ALA A 107 -6.35 9.69 2.14
C ALA A 107 -6.81 10.37 3.44
N LYS A 108 -8.02 10.96 3.47
CA LYS A 108 -8.56 11.65 4.65
C LYS A 108 -9.34 10.69 5.56
N SER A 109 -9.46 11.00 6.86
CA SER A 109 -10.42 10.31 7.73
C SER A 109 -11.84 10.78 7.40
N SER A 110 -12.78 9.85 7.29
CA SER A 110 -14.19 10.10 6.98
C SER A 110 -15.01 8.85 7.31
N GLU A 111 -16.23 9.05 7.81
CA GLU A 111 -17.16 7.97 8.14
C GLU A 111 -17.69 7.24 6.90
N ASP A 112 -17.77 7.92 5.74
CA ASP A 112 -18.26 7.31 4.49
C ASP A 112 -17.40 7.66 3.27
N LYS A 113 -16.24 7.00 3.18
CA LYS A 113 -15.35 7.11 2.01
C LYS A 113 -15.95 6.54 0.73
N PHE A 114 -16.91 5.64 0.82
CA PHE A 114 -17.49 4.94 -0.33
C PHE A 114 -18.74 5.62 -0.89
N ALA A 115 -19.32 6.62 -0.21
CA ALA A 115 -20.40 7.45 -0.73
C ALA A 115 -20.13 7.96 -2.16
N GLY A 116 -20.97 7.58 -3.12
CA GLY A 116 -20.84 8.00 -4.52
C GLY A 116 -19.63 7.42 -5.26
N VAL A 117 -18.93 6.43 -4.69
CA VAL A 117 -17.84 5.71 -5.34
C VAL A 117 -18.41 4.46 -6.00
N GLN A 118 -18.12 4.27 -7.29
CA GLN A 118 -18.51 3.06 -8.02
C GLN A 118 -17.49 1.95 -7.76
N TRP A 119 -17.97 0.80 -7.32
CA TRP A 119 -17.15 -0.39 -7.07
C TRP A 119 -17.99 -1.66 -7.16
N THR A 120 -17.31 -2.80 -7.33
CA THR A 120 -17.92 -4.14 -7.31
C THR A 120 -17.20 -5.02 -6.29
N PRO A 121 -17.89 -6.00 -5.67
CA PRO A 121 -17.22 -6.93 -4.77
C PRO A 121 -16.22 -7.82 -5.53
N GLY A 122 -14.99 -7.90 -5.01
CA GLY A 122 -13.97 -8.87 -5.44
C GLY A 122 -13.85 -10.06 -4.49
N LEU A 123 -12.72 -10.75 -4.54
CA LEU A 123 -12.40 -11.86 -3.61
C LEU A 123 -12.44 -11.39 -2.15
N GLY A 124 -13.04 -12.22 -1.28
CA GLY A 124 -13.29 -11.88 0.12
C GLY A 124 -14.14 -10.62 0.33
N ASN A 125 -14.96 -10.25 -0.66
CA ASN A 125 -15.75 -9.02 -0.72
C ASN A 125 -14.92 -7.72 -0.72
N ALA A 126 -13.61 -7.78 -0.96
CA ALA A 126 -12.77 -6.59 -1.06
C ALA A 126 -13.22 -5.73 -2.27
N PRO A 127 -13.55 -4.44 -2.07
CA PRO A 127 -14.03 -3.58 -3.15
C PRO A 127 -13.04 -3.39 -4.32
N ILE A 128 -13.49 -3.65 -5.54
CA ILE A 128 -12.78 -3.32 -6.78
C ILE A 128 -13.32 -2.01 -7.32
N LEU A 129 -12.48 -0.97 -7.33
CA LEU A 129 -12.88 0.37 -7.72
C LEU A 129 -12.99 0.48 -9.25
N ALA A 130 -14.09 1.05 -9.71
CA ALA A 130 -14.29 1.35 -11.13
C ALA A 130 -13.18 2.27 -11.65
N ASP A 131 -12.87 2.13 -12.94
CA ASP A 131 -11.90 2.96 -13.67
C ASP A 131 -10.45 2.95 -13.16
N SER A 132 -10.11 2.11 -12.18
CA SER A 132 -8.73 1.83 -11.77
C SER A 132 -7.91 1.34 -12.97
N VAL A 133 -6.63 1.74 -13.05
CA VAL A 133 -5.75 1.32 -14.15
C VAL A 133 -5.33 -0.14 -14.00
N ALA A 134 -5.29 -0.63 -12.76
CA ALA A 134 -5.14 -2.03 -12.44
C ALA A 134 -5.79 -2.36 -11.09
N ASN A 135 -6.18 -3.61 -10.91
CA ASN A 135 -6.46 -4.17 -9.59
C ASN A 135 -5.75 -5.50 -9.38
N PHE A 136 -5.31 -5.73 -8.14
CA PHE A 136 -4.75 -6.99 -7.68
C PHE A 136 -5.55 -7.49 -6.48
N GLN A 137 -6.22 -8.62 -6.62
CA GLN A 137 -7.02 -9.24 -5.58
C GLN A 137 -6.15 -10.26 -4.85
N CYS A 138 -5.92 -10.00 -3.56
CA CYS A 138 -4.88 -10.65 -2.79
C CYS A 138 -5.48 -11.38 -1.60
N ARG A 139 -5.10 -12.63 -1.40
CA ARG A 139 -5.24 -13.29 -0.11
C ARG A 139 -4.18 -12.77 0.84
N ALA A 140 -4.56 -12.43 2.06
CA ALA A 140 -3.62 -12.03 3.10
C ALA A 140 -2.70 -13.22 3.44
N ALA A 141 -1.39 -13.03 3.30
CA ALA A 141 -0.40 -14.07 3.51
C ALA A 141 0.29 -13.93 4.87
N ASN A 142 1.08 -12.86 5.04
CA ASN A 142 1.86 -12.59 6.25
C ASN A 142 1.86 -11.10 6.59
N ARG A 143 2.29 -10.79 7.81
CA ARG A 143 2.47 -9.42 8.31
C ARG A 143 3.76 -9.28 9.09
N TYR A 144 4.37 -8.11 8.99
CA TYR A 144 5.64 -7.81 9.66
C TYR A 144 5.58 -6.42 10.29
N TYR A 145 5.98 -6.29 11.55
CA TYR A 145 6.15 -4.98 12.16
C TYR A 145 7.41 -4.31 11.62
N GLY A 146 7.29 -3.07 11.19
CA GLY A 146 8.35 -2.25 10.61
C GLY A 146 8.39 -0.88 11.28
N GLY A 147 8.61 -0.84 12.59
CA GLY A 147 8.53 0.38 13.38
C GLY A 147 7.07 0.81 13.60
N ASP A 148 6.73 2.03 13.20
CA ASP A 148 5.37 2.60 13.34
C ASP A 148 4.38 2.11 12.26
N HIS A 149 4.78 1.19 11.40
CA HIS A 149 3.95 0.57 10.36
C HIS A 149 3.92 -0.97 10.46
N VAL A 150 2.83 -1.56 9.96
CA VAL A 150 2.73 -2.99 9.65
C VAL A 150 2.85 -3.16 8.14
N ILE A 151 3.75 -4.04 7.71
CA ILE A 151 3.90 -4.47 6.32
C ILE A 151 2.96 -5.65 6.09
N PHE A 152 2.08 -5.53 5.12
CA PHE A 152 1.16 -6.59 4.68
C PHE A 152 1.71 -7.25 3.42
N LEU A 153 1.87 -8.57 3.46
CA LEU A 153 2.21 -9.39 2.30
C LEU A 153 0.94 -10.05 1.76
N GLY A 154 0.67 -9.88 0.47
CA GLY A 154 -0.46 -10.47 -0.23
C GLY A 154 -0.04 -11.45 -1.32
N ALA A 155 -0.71 -12.60 -1.39
CA ALA A 155 -0.63 -13.50 -2.53
C ALA A 155 -1.69 -13.11 -3.55
N VAL A 156 -1.28 -12.76 -4.77
CA VAL A 156 -2.20 -12.32 -5.83
C VAL A 156 -2.90 -13.55 -6.42
N GLU A 157 -4.23 -13.55 -6.37
CA GLU A 157 -5.06 -14.67 -6.86
C GLU A 157 -5.85 -14.29 -8.12
N ALA A 158 -6.16 -13.00 -8.30
CA ALA A 158 -6.74 -12.47 -9.52
C ALA A 158 -6.24 -11.04 -9.77
N TYR A 159 -6.22 -10.63 -11.04
CA TYR A 159 -5.86 -9.26 -11.42
C TYR A 159 -6.52 -8.84 -12.73
N ALA A 160 -6.65 -7.54 -12.94
CA ALA A 160 -7.01 -6.94 -14.22
C ALA A 160 -6.29 -5.60 -14.40
N TYR A 161 -6.05 -5.18 -15.63
CA TYR A 161 -5.36 -3.92 -15.94
C TYR A 161 -5.76 -3.35 -17.30
N ASN A 162 -5.46 -2.08 -17.51
CA ASN A 162 -5.63 -1.36 -18.77
C ASN A 162 -4.43 -0.44 -19.05
N ARG A 163 -4.50 0.34 -20.14
CA ARG A 163 -3.43 1.24 -20.62
C ARG A 163 -3.69 2.72 -20.33
N ARG A 164 -4.63 3.06 -19.46
CA ARG A 164 -4.86 4.46 -19.07
C ARG A 164 -3.66 4.97 -18.28
N GLU A 165 -3.44 6.28 -18.32
CA GLU A 165 -2.32 6.93 -17.64
C GLU A 165 -2.44 6.77 -16.11
N PRO A 166 -1.40 6.30 -15.41
CA PRO A 166 -1.43 6.14 -13.95
C PRO A 166 -1.30 7.49 -13.24
N LEU A 167 -1.89 7.59 -12.05
CA LEU A 167 -1.65 8.71 -11.14
C LEU A 167 -0.30 8.51 -10.44
N LEU A 168 0.57 9.53 -10.51
CA LEU A 168 1.85 9.54 -9.80
C LEU A 168 1.81 10.43 -8.56
N PHE A 169 2.70 10.15 -7.62
CA PHE A 169 2.93 10.97 -6.44
C PHE A 169 4.43 11.12 -6.18
N ALA A 170 4.89 12.36 -6.06
CA ALA A 170 6.26 12.72 -5.73
C ALA A 170 6.27 14.12 -5.10
N HIS A 171 7.22 14.41 -4.22
CA HIS A 171 7.36 15.72 -3.56
C HIS A 171 6.03 16.23 -2.95
N SER A 172 5.30 15.34 -2.28
CA SER A 172 3.97 15.62 -1.71
C SER A 172 2.92 16.13 -2.72
N SER A 173 3.12 15.87 -4.01
CA SER A 173 2.29 16.39 -5.10
C SER A 173 1.86 15.28 -6.04
N TYR A 174 0.63 15.39 -6.56
CA TYR A 174 0.17 14.52 -7.64
C TYR A 174 0.80 14.94 -8.97
N GLY A 175 1.12 13.94 -9.79
CA GLY A 175 1.71 14.12 -11.10
C GLY A 175 1.22 13.08 -12.09
N ARG A 176 1.86 13.09 -13.27
CA ARG A 176 1.55 12.20 -14.38
C ARG A 176 2.82 11.65 -15.02
N PHE A 177 2.71 10.52 -15.69
CA PHE A 177 3.85 9.91 -16.38
C PHE A 177 4.02 10.54 -17.76
N LEU A 178 5.14 11.24 -17.97
CA LEU A 178 5.55 11.68 -19.29
C LEU A 178 6.57 10.68 -19.82
N ALA A 179 6.20 9.93 -20.86
CA ALA A 179 7.15 9.09 -21.57
C ALA A 179 8.28 9.97 -22.11
N ALA A 180 9.52 9.48 -22.04
CA ALA A 180 10.61 10.15 -22.72
C ALA A 180 10.30 10.18 -24.22
N ASP A 181 10.42 11.35 -24.85
CA ASP A 181 10.44 11.42 -26.31
C ASP A 181 11.69 10.69 -26.83
N ASP A 182 11.51 9.88 -27.88
CA ASP A 182 12.57 9.12 -28.56
C ASP A 182 13.73 10.03 -29.08
N THR A 183 13.51 11.34 -29.13
CA THR A 183 14.47 12.35 -29.61
C THR A 183 15.57 12.73 -28.61
N LEU A 184 15.43 12.42 -27.31
CA LEU A 184 16.47 12.72 -26.31
C LEU A 184 17.53 11.61 -26.15
N LEU A 185 17.30 10.42 -26.70
CA LEU A 185 18.24 9.29 -26.64
C LEU A 185 19.28 9.26 -27.78
N THR A 186 19.19 10.16 -28.77
CA THR A 186 20.12 10.20 -29.93
C THR A 186 21.29 11.19 -29.78
N ARG A 187 21.39 11.95 -28.68
CA ARG A 187 22.61 12.71 -28.41
C ARG A 187 23.62 11.85 -27.64
N LYS A 188 24.35 11.00 -28.38
CA LYS A 188 25.67 10.55 -27.95
C LYS A 188 26.72 11.63 -28.26
N PRO A 189 27.70 11.86 -27.37
CA PRO A 189 28.84 12.73 -27.64
C PRO A 189 29.72 12.22 -28.77
#